data_AF-A0A815UW52-F1
#
_entry.id   AF-A0A815UW52-F1
#
_cell.length_a   1.000
_cell.length_b   1.000
_cell.length_c   1.000
_cell.angle_alpha   90.00
_cell.angle_beta   90.00
_cell.angle_gamma   90.00
#
_symmetry.space_group_name_H-M   'P 1'
#
loop_
_entity.id
_entity.type
_entity.pdbx_description
1 polymer ?
#
loop_
_entity_poly.entity_id
_entity_poly.type
_entity_poly.pdbx_seq_one_letter_code
_entity_poly.pdbx_strand_id
1 'polypeptide(L)'
;MTNTINIINRTDRSTKLGFFPNLGPYQPSFNAERTIDIAAGENQLVELDHGWEGRIQKLTGAPNDPATWAEIHFNAFQNMTFVDISLIRGYNGSLVFTSNDGSLKTGVKDNLFFNAPNQFKLKDSQGNHVLDATEPYTGGQNMDLISYYRSRVPIGQGYIVPDDHSSSHGTQDTHIKLEIYS
;
A
#
# COMPACT_ATOMS: atom_id res chain seq x y z
N MET A 1 -21.09 12.37 -5.00
CA MET A 1 -19.86 12.91 -4.38
C MET A 1 -18.69 12.20 -5.05
N THR A 2 -17.67 12.94 -5.46
CA THR A 2 -16.49 12.38 -6.14
C THR A 2 -15.49 11.90 -5.10
N ASN A 3 -15.01 10.66 -5.22
CA ASN A 3 -13.93 10.17 -4.37
C ASN A 3 -12.61 10.68 -4.90
N THR A 4 -11.72 11.11 -4.00
CA THR A 4 -10.42 11.62 -4.42
C THR A 4 -9.29 11.08 -3.56
N ILE A 5 -8.15 10.82 -4.19
CA ILE A 5 -6.89 10.60 -3.50
C ILE A 5 -5.90 11.69 -3.92
N ASN A 6 -5.43 12.47 -2.95
CA ASN A 6 -4.30 13.36 -3.15
C ASN A 6 -3.00 12.60 -2.84
N ILE A 7 -2.29 12.22 -3.87
CA ILE A 7 -1.05 11.45 -3.74
C ILE A 7 0.11 12.41 -3.64
N ILE A 8 0.96 12.24 -2.64
CA ILE A 8 2.09 13.12 -2.35
C ILE A 8 3.37 12.29 -2.35
N ASN A 9 4.24 12.54 -3.33
CA ASN A 9 5.53 11.88 -3.40
C ASN A 9 6.54 12.62 -2.53
N ARG A 10 6.79 12.12 -1.31
CA ARG A 10 7.78 12.71 -0.38
C ARG A 10 9.21 12.20 -0.64
N THR A 11 9.41 11.37 -1.67
CA THR A 11 10.73 10.86 -2.04
C THR A 11 11.51 11.88 -2.89
N ASP A 12 12.79 11.62 -3.08
CA ASP A 12 13.71 12.37 -3.93
C ASP A 12 13.73 11.88 -5.38
N ARG A 13 12.83 10.96 -5.76
CA ARG A 13 12.78 10.36 -7.11
C ARG A 13 11.36 10.33 -7.66
N SER A 14 11.23 10.31 -8.98
CA SER A 14 9.94 10.06 -9.61
C SER A 14 9.43 8.67 -9.25
N THR A 15 8.12 8.56 -9.01
CA THR A 15 7.45 7.31 -8.66
C THR A 15 6.32 7.04 -9.62
N LYS A 16 6.35 5.84 -10.23
CA LYS A 16 5.23 5.31 -11.01
C LYS A 16 4.30 4.50 -10.11
N LEU A 17 3.01 4.77 -10.19
CA LEU A 17 1.96 4.05 -9.46
C LEU A 17 0.99 3.39 -10.42
N GLY A 18 0.53 2.20 -10.06
CA GLY A 18 -0.57 1.50 -10.72
C GLY A 18 -1.78 1.41 -9.80
N PHE A 19 -2.96 1.54 -10.40
CA PHE A 19 -4.26 1.37 -9.77
C PHE A 19 -4.84 0.05 -10.23
N PHE A 20 -5.12 -0.83 -9.27
CA PHE A 20 -5.57 -2.19 -9.54
C PHE A 20 -6.92 -2.41 -8.86
N PRO A 21 -8.03 -2.40 -9.61
CA PRO A 21 -9.35 -2.63 -9.04
C PRO A 21 -9.43 -4.07 -8.49
N ASN A 22 -10.20 -4.24 -7.43
CA ASN A 22 -10.52 -5.56 -6.91
C ASN A 22 -11.53 -6.24 -7.85
N LEU A 23 -11.20 -7.41 -8.38
CA LEU A 23 -12.04 -8.15 -9.33
C LEU A 23 -12.81 -9.32 -8.66
N GLY A 24 -12.58 -9.56 -7.37
CA GLY A 24 -13.25 -10.60 -6.61
C GLY A 24 -12.42 -11.10 -5.43
N PRO A 25 -13.01 -11.97 -4.59
CA PRO A 25 -12.31 -12.51 -3.42
C PRO A 25 -11.12 -13.37 -3.86
N TYR A 26 -9.99 -13.18 -3.17
CA TYR A 26 -8.77 -13.99 -3.28
C TYR A 26 -7.93 -13.89 -4.57
N GLN A 27 -8.25 -13.01 -5.52
CA GLN A 27 -7.39 -12.80 -6.71
C GLN A 27 -7.14 -11.32 -7.01
N PRO A 28 -5.98 -10.78 -6.62
CA PRO A 28 -5.62 -9.42 -7.00
C PRO A 28 -5.42 -9.35 -8.52
N SER A 29 -6.07 -8.38 -9.18
CA SER A 29 -5.76 -8.08 -10.57
C SER A 29 -4.30 -7.63 -10.69
N PHE A 30 -3.56 -8.15 -11.68
CA PHE A 30 -2.23 -7.65 -12.06
C PHE A 30 -2.27 -6.72 -13.27
N ASN A 31 -3.47 -6.43 -13.78
CA ASN A 31 -3.68 -5.47 -14.84
C ASN A 31 -4.09 -4.15 -14.19
N ALA A 32 -3.20 -3.16 -14.23
CA ALA A 32 -3.54 -1.82 -13.78
C ALA A 32 -4.57 -1.22 -14.75
N GLU A 33 -5.66 -0.69 -14.23
CA GLU A 33 -6.63 0.07 -15.05
C GLU A 33 -6.11 1.46 -15.41
N ARG A 34 -5.21 1.98 -14.57
CA ARG A 34 -4.58 3.30 -14.70
C ARG A 34 -3.18 3.24 -14.13
N THR A 35 -2.25 3.98 -14.75
CA THR A 35 -0.96 4.31 -14.15
C THR A 35 -0.74 5.82 -14.16
N ILE A 36 0.00 6.30 -13.17
CA ILE A 36 0.44 7.70 -13.12
C ILE A 36 1.93 7.74 -12.77
N ASP A 37 2.59 8.80 -13.20
CA ASP A 37 3.96 9.13 -12.84
C ASP A 37 3.95 10.43 -12.03
N ILE A 38 4.46 10.39 -10.80
CA ILE A 38 4.53 11.56 -9.92
C ILE A 38 6.00 11.89 -9.66
N ALA A 39 6.42 13.08 -10.06
CA ALA A 39 7.79 13.54 -9.84
C ALA A 39 8.12 13.69 -8.34
N ALA A 40 9.41 13.79 -8.03
CA ALA A 40 9.88 13.96 -6.65
C ALA A 40 9.31 15.24 -6.03
N GLY A 41 8.76 15.15 -4.82
CA GLY A 41 8.18 16.29 -4.11
C GLY A 41 6.80 16.75 -4.60
N GLU A 42 6.30 16.21 -5.71
CA GLU A 42 5.02 16.62 -6.30
C GLU A 42 3.82 16.02 -5.59
N ASN A 43 2.66 16.65 -5.81
CA ASN A 43 1.36 16.10 -5.47
C ASN A 43 0.48 15.95 -6.71
N GLN A 44 -0.41 14.96 -6.69
CA GLN A 44 -1.36 14.73 -7.76
C GLN A 44 -2.70 14.29 -7.18
N LEU A 45 -3.75 15.05 -7.50
CA LEU A 45 -5.12 14.68 -7.19
C LEU A 45 -5.64 13.68 -8.23
N VAL A 46 -6.17 12.55 -7.77
CA VAL A 46 -6.75 11.51 -8.60
C VAL A 46 -8.20 11.32 -8.20
N GLU A 47 -9.10 11.40 -9.18
CA GLU A 47 -10.51 11.05 -9.01
C GLU A 47 -10.72 9.56 -9.28
N LEU A 48 -11.53 8.95 -8.42
CA LEU A 48 -11.95 7.55 -8.49
C LEU A 48 -13.47 7.46 -8.43
N ASP A 49 -14.00 6.41 -9.04
CA ASP A 49 -15.43 6.18 -9.12
C ASP A 49 -16.05 5.93 -7.73
N HIS A 50 -17.35 6.17 -7.62
CA HIS A 50 -18.10 5.79 -6.43
C HIS A 50 -18.02 4.28 -6.22
N GLY A 51 -17.71 3.84 -4.99
CA GLY A 51 -17.56 2.42 -4.70
C GLY A 51 -16.24 1.81 -5.19
N TRP A 52 -15.27 2.61 -5.67
CA TRP A 52 -14.00 2.07 -6.11
C TRP A 52 -13.30 1.33 -4.97
N GLU A 53 -12.95 0.07 -5.26
CA GLU A 53 -12.24 -0.82 -4.36
C GLU A 53 -11.02 -1.38 -5.08
N GLY A 54 -9.88 -1.36 -4.42
CA GLY A 54 -8.67 -1.92 -4.97
C GLY A 54 -7.43 -1.47 -4.23
N ARG A 55 -6.30 -1.54 -4.92
CA ARG A 55 -5.01 -1.12 -4.39
C ARG A 55 -4.27 -0.17 -5.30
N ILE A 56 -3.45 0.65 -4.67
CA ILE A 56 -2.45 1.50 -5.32
C ILE A 56 -1.09 0.92 -4.96
N GLN A 57 -0.28 0.69 -5.98
CA GLN A 57 1.03 0.05 -5.81
C GLN A 57 2.10 0.84 -6.55
N LYS A 58 3.26 0.99 -5.92
CA LYS A 58 4.46 1.48 -6.57
C LYS A 58 5.01 0.44 -7.56
N LEU A 59 5.18 0.83 -8.81
CA LEU A 59 5.66 -0.03 -9.89
C LEU A 59 7.18 0.12 -10.07
N THR A 60 7.95 -0.42 -9.13
CA THR A 60 9.41 -0.58 -9.30
C THR A 60 9.74 -1.72 -10.28
N GLY A 61 8.94 -2.78 -10.25
CA GLY A 61 9.05 -3.95 -11.13
C GLY A 61 7.72 -4.32 -11.78
N ALA A 62 7.50 -5.61 -11.99
CA ALA A 62 6.25 -6.17 -12.49
C ALA A 62 5.15 -6.06 -11.41
N PRO A 63 3.85 -6.02 -11.80
CA PRO A 63 2.74 -5.93 -10.84
C PRO A 63 2.68 -7.06 -9.79
N ASN A 64 3.27 -8.22 -10.08
CA ASN A 64 3.35 -9.37 -9.19
C ASN A 64 4.68 -9.48 -8.41
N ASP A 65 5.60 -8.53 -8.57
CA ASP A 65 6.79 -8.44 -7.73
C ASP A 65 6.44 -7.96 -6.30
N PRO A 66 7.31 -8.22 -5.31
CA PRO A 66 7.07 -7.77 -3.95
C PRO A 66 6.93 -6.24 -3.83
N ALA A 67 5.83 -5.80 -3.25
CA ALA A 67 5.52 -4.38 -3.14
C ALA A 67 4.57 -4.08 -1.98
N THR A 68 4.69 -2.87 -1.43
CA THR A 68 3.74 -2.35 -0.45
C THR A 68 2.45 -1.94 -1.17
N TRP A 69 1.32 -2.36 -0.63
CA TRP A 69 0.01 -2.08 -1.21
C TRP A 69 -0.72 -1.06 -0.35
N ALA A 70 -1.21 0.01 -0.99
CA ALA A 70 -2.15 0.93 -0.38
C ALA A 70 -3.56 0.50 -0.79
N GLU A 71 -4.25 -0.23 0.09
CA GLU A 71 -5.57 -0.80 -0.17
C GLU A 71 -6.65 0.19 0.28
N ILE A 72 -7.69 0.35 -0.54
CA ILE A 72 -8.78 1.28 -0.27
C ILE A 72 -10.10 0.78 -0.84
N HIS A 73 -11.17 0.99 -0.09
CA HIS A 73 -12.55 0.74 -0.50
C HIS A 73 -13.38 1.97 -0.15
N PHE A 74 -13.74 2.76 -1.16
CA PHE A 74 -14.60 3.93 -0.99
C PHE A 74 -16.08 3.54 -0.90
N ASN A 75 -16.87 4.30 -0.15
CA ASN A 75 -18.32 4.15 -0.08
C ASN A 75 -18.79 2.72 0.25
N ALA A 76 -18.03 2.01 1.08
CA ALA A 76 -18.31 0.66 1.50
C ALA A 76 -19.46 0.62 2.53
N PHE A 77 -19.40 -0.31 3.49
CA PHE A 77 -20.39 -0.41 4.56
C PHE A 77 -20.62 0.93 5.27
N GLN A 78 -21.90 1.31 5.42
CA GLN A 78 -22.33 2.60 5.96
C GLN A 78 -21.74 3.83 5.24
N ASN A 79 -21.45 3.71 3.94
CA ASN A 79 -20.85 4.76 3.11
C ASN A 79 -19.48 5.24 3.64
N MET A 80 -18.76 4.38 4.36
CA MET A 80 -17.42 4.67 4.86
C MET A 80 -16.36 4.36 3.80
N THR A 81 -15.23 5.06 3.91
CA THR A 81 -13.99 4.72 3.21
C THR A 81 -13.13 3.88 4.15
N PHE A 82 -12.75 2.67 3.73
CA PHE A 82 -11.80 1.83 4.46
C PHE A 82 -10.44 1.86 3.78
N VAL A 83 -9.38 1.92 4.57
CA VAL A 83 -7.99 1.90 4.08
C VAL A 83 -7.10 1.04 4.96
N ASP A 84 -6.09 0.45 4.33
CA ASP A 84 -4.94 -0.15 5.01
C ASP A 84 -3.68 -0.11 4.13
N ILE A 85 -2.53 -0.22 4.79
CA ILE A 85 -1.24 -0.40 4.12
C ILE A 85 -0.79 -1.84 4.35
N SER A 86 -0.77 -2.63 3.30
CA SER A 86 -0.48 -4.05 3.35
C SER A 86 0.96 -4.36 2.98
N LEU A 87 1.57 -5.18 3.83
CA LEU A 87 2.91 -5.74 3.67
C LEU A 87 2.87 -7.23 3.31
N ILE A 88 1.67 -7.80 3.13
CA ILE A 88 1.48 -9.22 2.83
C ILE A 88 2.26 -9.61 1.58
N ARG A 89 2.16 -8.79 0.55
CA ARG A 89 2.81 -9.00 -0.75
C ARG A 89 4.18 -8.35 -0.85
N GLY A 90 4.76 -7.95 0.28
CA GLY A 90 6.14 -7.46 0.38
C GLY A 90 6.24 -5.96 0.57
N TYR A 91 7.45 -5.44 0.34
CA TYR A 91 7.74 -4.03 0.62
C TYR A 91 8.73 -3.42 -0.38
N ASN A 92 8.33 -2.31 -1.00
CA ASN A 92 9.17 -1.53 -1.92
C ASN A 92 9.12 -0.01 -1.66
N GLY A 93 8.51 0.39 -0.55
CA GLY A 93 8.44 1.78 -0.11
C GLY A 93 7.46 1.97 1.04
N SER A 94 7.69 3.02 1.81
CA SER A 94 6.85 3.41 2.94
C SER A 94 5.64 4.19 2.42
N LEU A 95 4.44 3.86 2.90
CA LEU A 95 3.18 4.51 2.51
C LEU A 95 2.39 4.90 3.76
N VAL A 96 1.73 6.05 3.73
CA VAL A 96 0.84 6.52 4.81
C VAL A 96 -0.44 7.10 4.22
N PHE A 97 -1.57 6.61 4.71
CA PHE A 97 -2.87 7.22 4.49
C PHE A 97 -3.16 8.27 5.56
N THR A 98 -3.81 9.36 5.16
CA THR A 98 -4.39 10.34 6.09
C THR A 98 -5.70 10.86 5.51
N SER A 99 -6.78 10.93 6.28
CA SER A 99 -8.01 11.60 5.84
C SER A 99 -7.82 13.12 5.77
N ASN A 100 -8.59 13.83 4.95
CA ASN A 100 -8.50 15.28 4.88
C ASN A 100 -8.87 15.96 6.20
N ASP A 101 -9.83 15.41 6.93
CA ASP A 101 -10.23 15.87 8.26
C ASP A 101 -9.23 15.51 9.39
N GLY A 102 -8.22 14.68 9.10
CA GLY A 102 -7.21 14.23 10.05
C GLY A 102 -7.69 13.20 11.08
N SER A 103 -8.94 12.72 10.99
CA SER A 103 -9.50 11.67 11.85
C SER A 103 -8.80 10.32 11.69
N LEU A 104 -8.20 10.09 10.52
CA LEU A 104 -7.50 8.87 10.17
C LEU A 104 -6.06 9.18 9.79
N LYS A 105 -5.12 8.42 10.38
CA LYS A 105 -3.72 8.37 9.95
C LYS A 105 -3.16 6.97 10.22
N THR A 106 -2.88 6.22 9.16
CA THR A 106 -2.40 4.84 9.25
C THR A 106 -1.39 4.54 8.16
N GLY A 107 -0.51 3.58 8.37
CA GLY A 107 0.51 3.16 7.42
C GLY A 107 1.91 3.09 8.01
N VAL A 108 2.86 2.75 7.15
CA VAL A 108 4.26 2.50 7.49
C VAL A 108 5.09 3.66 6.98
N LYS A 109 5.56 4.52 7.88
CA LYS A 109 6.44 5.66 7.53
C LYS A 109 7.92 5.30 7.55
N ASP A 110 8.32 4.37 8.43
CA ASP A 110 9.72 3.99 8.60
C ASP A 110 10.22 3.18 7.41
N ASN A 111 11.47 3.43 7.02
CA ASN A 111 12.13 2.64 5.99
C ASN A 111 12.45 1.23 6.53
N LEU A 112 11.60 0.26 6.19
CA LEU A 112 11.76 -1.12 6.64
C LEU A 112 12.93 -1.83 5.96
N PHE A 113 13.40 -1.37 4.81
CA PHE A 113 14.45 -2.03 4.05
C PHE A 113 15.84 -1.81 4.68
N PHE A 114 16.15 -0.59 5.12
CA PHE A 114 17.50 -0.20 5.54
C PHE A 114 18.10 -1.16 6.58
N ASN A 115 17.32 -1.51 7.60
CA ASN A 115 17.74 -2.37 8.70
C ASN A 115 17.25 -3.82 8.59
N ALA A 116 16.66 -4.22 7.46
CA ALA A 116 16.19 -5.60 7.32
C ALA A 116 17.38 -6.58 7.22
N PRO A 117 17.29 -7.75 7.88
CA PRO A 117 18.20 -8.87 7.63
C PRO A 117 18.29 -9.23 6.15
N ASN A 118 19.48 -9.61 5.69
CA ASN A 118 19.72 -9.89 4.27
C ASN A 118 18.87 -11.02 3.71
N GLN A 119 18.46 -11.98 4.54
CA GLN A 119 17.58 -13.08 4.14
C GLN A 119 16.18 -12.63 3.68
N PHE A 120 15.75 -11.41 4.05
CA PHE A 120 14.47 -10.85 3.60
C PHE A 120 14.62 -9.96 2.37
N LYS A 121 15.84 -9.62 1.98
CA LYS A 121 16.14 -8.69 0.87
C LYS A 121 16.26 -9.48 -0.42
N LEU A 122 15.53 -9.06 -1.44
CA LEU A 122 15.64 -9.63 -2.78
C LEU A 122 15.65 -8.54 -3.86
N LYS A 123 15.68 -8.97 -5.12
CA LYS A 123 15.57 -8.10 -6.29
C LYS A 123 14.25 -8.35 -7.01
N ASP A 124 13.54 -7.26 -7.34
CA ASP A 124 12.39 -7.35 -8.23
C ASP A 124 12.82 -7.65 -9.69
N SER A 125 11.87 -7.84 -10.59
CA SER A 125 12.13 -8.18 -12.00
C SER A 125 12.93 -7.12 -12.77
N GLN A 126 13.03 -5.90 -12.24
CA GLN A 126 13.82 -4.80 -12.80
C GLN A 126 15.15 -4.59 -12.04
N GLY A 127 15.47 -5.44 -11.06
CA GLY A 127 16.71 -5.37 -10.31
C GLY A 127 16.71 -4.35 -9.16
N ASN A 128 15.56 -3.79 -8.79
CA ASN A 128 15.45 -2.93 -7.61
C ASN A 128 15.42 -3.77 -6.33
N HIS A 129 15.92 -3.18 -5.24
CA HIS A 129 15.88 -3.82 -3.94
C HIS A 129 14.50 -3.70 -3.29
N VAL A 130 13.98 -4.83 -2.83
CA VAL A 130 12.69 -4.94 -2.12
C VAL A 130 12.82 -5.91 -0.96
N LEU A 131 11.84 -5.93 -0.06
CA LEU A 131 11.68 -7.02 0.91
C LEU A 131 10.64 -8.01 0.41
N ASP A 132 10.88 -9.28 0.75
CA ASP A 132 10.01 -10.40 0.43
C ASP A 132 8.59 -10.24 1.00
N ALA A 133 7.68 -11.08 0.51
CA ALA A 133 6.31 -11.18 0.99
C ALA A 133 6.25 -11.92 2.35
N THR A 134 5.38 -11.48 3.26
CA THR A 134 5.07 -12.29 4.45
C THR A 134 4.22 -13.50 4.08
N GLU A 135 3.51 -13.42 2.96
CA GLU A 135 2.82 -14.54 2.35
C GLU A 135 2.93 -14.44 0.82
N PRO A 136 3.74 -15.27 0.15
CA PRO A 136 3.84 -15.27 -1.31
C PRO A 136 2.58 -15.87 -1.95
N TYR A 137 2.41 -15.68 -3.27
CA TYR A 137 1.29 -16.25 -4.02
C TYR A 137 1.24 -17.78 -4.03
N THR A 138 2.36 -18.45 -3.71
CA THR A 138 2.44 -19.89 -3.53
C THR A 138 1.84 -20.37 -2.20
N GLY A 139 1.46 -19.44 -1.31
CA GLY A 139 0.98 -19.70 0.04
C GLY A 139 2.10 -19.93 1.05
N GLY A 140 1.71 -20.04 2.32
CA GLY A 140 2.61 -20.21 3.47
C GLY A 140 3.10 -18.87 4.02
N GLN A 141 3.25 -18.78 5.34
CA GLN A 141 3.67 -17.54 6.01
C GLN A 141 5.17 -17.55 6.34
N ASN A 142 5.86 -16.46 6.04
CA ASN A 142 7.22 -16.20 6.46
C ASN A 142 7.23 -15.61 7.89
N MET A 143 7.22 -16.50 8.89
CA MET A 143 7.11 -16.12 10.30
C MET A 143 8.26 -15.23 10.80
N ASP A 144 9.46 -15.40 10.26
CA ASP A 144 10.62 -14.57 10.61
C ASP A 144 10.45 -13.13 10.10
N LEU A 145 9.97 -12.97 8.86
CA LEU A 145 9.68 -11.65 8.30
C LEU A 145 8.49 -10.99 9.01
N ILE A 146 7.44 -11.76 9.34
CA ILE A 146 6.31 -11.27 10.14
C ILE A 146 6.81 -10.73 11.48
N SER A 147 7.67 -11.48 12.17
CA SER A 147 8.26 -11.06 13.44
C SER A 147 9.11 -9.79 13.29
N TYR A 148 9.88 -9.69 12.20
CA TYR A 148 10.61 -8.47 11.87
C TYR A 148 9.68 -7.28 11.70
N TYR A 149 8.63 -7.39 10.89
CA TYR A 149 7.67 -6.30 10.70
C TYR A 149 6.95 -5.94 12.00
N ARG A 150 6.54 -6.90 12.82
CA ARG A 150 5.90 -6.61 14.13
C ARG A 150 6.83 -5.93 15.12
N SER A 151 8.15 -6.10 14.99
CA SER A 151 9.12 -5.36 15.81
C SER A 151 9.31 -3.90 15.39
N ARG A 152 8.81 -3.52 14.20
CA ARG A 152 9.04 -2.22 13.57
C ARG A 152 7.77 -1.41 13.35
N VAL A 153 6.68 -2.09 13.02
CA VAL A 153 5.40 -1.49 12.67
C VAL A 153 4.46 -1.67 13.86
N PRO A 154 4.00 -0.57 14.47
CA PRO A 154 3.03 -0.64 15.55
C PRO A 154 1.77 -1.40 15.15
N ILE A 155 1.12 -2.04 16.13
CA ILE A 155 -0.19 -2.68 15.92
C ILE A 155 -1.16 -1.64 15.34
N GLY A 156 -1.90 -2.04 14.31
CA GLY A 156 -2.84 -1.19 13.60
C GLY A 156 -2.24 -0.26 12.55
N GLN A 157 -0.92 -0.25 12.30
CA GLN A 157 -0.32 0.61 11.27
C GLN A 157 0.03 -0.10 9.96
N GLY A 158 -0.03 -1.43 9.92
CA GLY A 158 0.27 -2.17 8.71
C GLY A 158 -0.30 -3.58 8.75
N TYR A 159 -0.94 -3.98 7.65
CA TYR A 159 -1.55 -5.29 7.47
C TYR A 159 -0.45 -6.30 7.13
N ILE A 160 0.02 -7.04 8.13
CA ILE A 160 1.23 -7.89 8.04
C ILE A 160 0.92 -9.37 7.81
N VAL A 161 -0.23 -9.82 8.30
CA VAL A 161 -0.72 -11.21 8.18
C VAL A 161 -2.18 -11.17 7.73
N PRO A 162 -2.70 -12.22 7.09
CA PRO A 162 -4.14 -12.41 6.91
C PRO A 162 -4.89 -12.15 8.21
N ASP A 163 -6.06 -11.53 8.08
CA ASP A 163 -6.95 -11.19 9.19
C ASP A 163 -6.37 -10.20 10.21
N ASP A 164 -5.36 -9.41 9.83
CA ASP A 164 -4.90 -8.25 10.62
C ASP A 164 -5.87 -7.07 10.54
N HIS A 165 -7.14 -7.33 10.86
CA HIS A 165 -8.23 -6.36 10.80
C HIS A 165 -8.00 -5.14 11.70
N SER A 166 -7.07 -5.23 12.67
CA SER A 166 -6.66 -4.09 13.50
C SER A 166 -5.99 -2.97 12.69
N SER A 167 -5.48 -3.30 11.50
CA SER A 167 -4.78 -2.39 10.59
C SER A 167 -5.67 -1.79 9.50
N SER A 168 -6.95 -2.19 9.43
CA SER A 168 -7.95 -1.61 8.54
C SER A 168 -8.75 -0.53 9.26
N HIS A 169 -8.73 0.69 8.72
CA HIS A 169 -9.31 1.86 9.35
C HIS A 169 -10.41 2.45 8.49
N GLY A 170 -11.52 2.83 9.12
CA GLY A 170 -12.66 3.45 8.47
C GLY A 170 -12.74 4.95 8.75
N THR A 171 -13.14 5.73 7.76
CA THR A 171 -13.50 7.16 7.89
C THR A 171 -14.74 7.47 7.07
N GLN A 172 -15.48 8.53 7.43
CA GLN A 172 -16.57 9.05 6.59
C GLN A 172 -16.06 9.95 5.45
N ASP A 173 -14.78 10.27 5.45
CA ASP A 173 -14.15 11.12 4.44
C ASP A 173 -13.98 10.36 3.11
N THR A 174 -14.42 10.98 2.00
CA THR A 174 -14.21 10.48 0.63
C THR A 174 -12.99 11.12 -0.03
N HIS A 175 -12.21 11.90 0.71
CA HIS A 175 -11.03 12.59 0.25
C HIS A 175 -9.80 12.18 1.08
N ILE A 176 -8.99 11.29 0.53
CA ILE A 176 -7.86 10.68 1.22
C ILE A 176 -6.54 11.26 0.70
N LYS A 177 -5.54 11.37 1.57
CA LYS A 177 -4.15 11.63 1.18
C LYS A 177 -3.36 10.33 1.26
N LEU A 178 -2.55 10.07 0.24
CA LEU A 178 -1.56 8.98 0.24
C LEU A 178 -0.17 9.58 0.13
N GLU A 179 0.63 9.46 1.19
CA GLU A 179 2.02 9.93 1.20
C GLU A 179 2.99 8.77 0.95
N ILE A 180 3.95 8.98 0.05
CA ILE A 180 4.96 8.00 -0.33
C ILE A 180 6.31 8.44 0.21
N TYR A 181 7.00 7.55 0.93
CA TYR A 181 8.29 7.79 1.56
C TYR A 181 9.35 6.78 1.11
N SER A 182 10.63 7.17 1.27
CA SER A 182 11.82 6.44 0.81
C SER A 182 12.24 5.31 1.75
#